data_AF-A0A7X9KHE1-F1
#
_entry.id   AF-A0A7X9KHE1-F1
#
_cell.length_a   1.000
_cell.length_b   1.000
_cell.length_c   1.000
_cell.angle_alpha   90.00
_cell.angle_beta   90.00
_cell.angle_gamma   90.00
#
_symmetry.space_group_name_H-M   'P 1'
#
loop_
_entity.id
_entity.type
_entity.pdbx_description
1 polymer ?
#
loop_
_entity_poly.entity_id
_entity_poly.type
_entity_poly.pdbx_seq_one_letter_code
_entity_poly.pdbx_strand_id
1 'polypeptide(L)'
;MAVHIPAPPARCGSAYIRLEYRRAMEIAVVGAAAVVTLADDGSVATLAVALTAVAPIILSVTGLDALVGLGVTGAAAAVGELAATQATPISDVRASDRYRRHTVGVMARRAVEAAARRAGGETIAIPVNRAIGIGAPS
;
A
#
# COMPACT_ATOMS: atom_id res chain seq x y z
N MET A 1 19.83 -19.58 -7.03
CA MET A 1 19.62 -18.19 -6.59
C MET A 1 18.40 -18.18 -5.69
N ALA A 2 18.53 -17.72 -4.45
CA ALA A 2 17.42 -17.66 -3.49
C ALA A 2 17.14 -16.19 -3.13
N VAL A 3 15.90 -15.89 -2.75
CA VAL A 3 15.52 -14.59 -2.19
C VAL A 3 15.44 -14.76 -0.68
N HIS A 4 16.28 -14.04 0.05
CA HIS A 4 16.28 -14.06 1.52
C HIS A 4 15.40 -12.94 2.04
N ILE A 5 14.33 -13.29 2.76
CA ILE A 5 13.41 -12.35 3.39
C ILE A 5 13.53 -12.56 4.90
N PRO A 6 13.94 -11.55 5.68
CA PRO A 6 14.04 -11.68 7.13
C PRO A 6 12.65 -11.87 7.75
N ALA A 7 12.60 -12.57 8.89
CA ALA A 7 11.38 -12.67 9.67
C ALA A 7 10.94 -11.26 10.13
N PRO A 8 9.64 -10.93 10.04
CA PRO A 8 9.15 -9.64 10.51
C PRO A 8 9.35 -9.51 12.03
N PRO A 9 9.70 -8.31 12.54
CA PRO A 9 9.77 -8.07 13.97
C PRO A 9 8.38 -8.15 14.61
N ALA A 10 8.34 -8.13 15.95
CA ALA A 10 7.08 -8.03 16.67
C ALA A 10 6.29 -6.78 16.23
N ARG A 11 4.96 -6.88 16.23
CA ARG A 11 4.06 -5.76 15.88
C ARG A 11 4.37 -5.16 14.51
N CYS A 12 4.77 -6.02 13.57
CA CYS A 12 4.94 -5.71 12.16
C CYS A 12 3.85 -6.40 11.35
N GLY A 13 3.27 -5.66 10.41
CA GLY A 13 2.26 -6.15 9.49
C GLY A 13 2.54 -5.62 8.09
N SER A 14 2.09 -6.38 7.09
CA SER A 14 2.19 -5.99 5.69
C SER A 14 0.86 -6.15 5.00
N ALA A 15 0.63 -5.38 3.94
CA ALA A 15 -0.55 -5.50 3.09
C ALA A 15 -0.21 -5.11 1.66
N TYR A 16 -0.85 -5.79 0.71
CA TYR A 16 -0.81 -5.43 -0.70
C TYR A 16 -2.25 -5.25 -1.20
N ILE A 17 -2.51 -4.11 -1.83
CA ILE A 17 -3.79 -3.75 -2.40
C ILE A 17 -3.58 -3.36 -3.85
N ARG A 18 -4.43 -3.87 -4.73
CA ARG A 18 -4.40 -3.54 -6.16
C ARG A 18 -5.79 -3.30 -6.72
N LEU A 19 -5.91 -2.37 -7.65
CA LEU A 19 -7.13 -2.18 -8.43
C LEU A 19 -7.03 -2.98 -9.73
N GLU A 20 -8.07 -3.75 -10.03
CA GLU A 20 -8.19 -4.61 -11.20
C GLU A 20 -9.61 -4.53 -11.75
N TYR A 21 -9.80 -4.67 -13.06
CA TYR A 21 -11.14 -4.74 -13.65
C TYR A 21 -11.80 -6.10 -13.44
N ARG A 22 -11.01 -7.17 -13.45
CA ARG A 22 -11.44 -8.56 -13.31
C ARG A 22 -10.67 -9.23 -12.17
N ARG A 23 -11.25 -10.29 -11.62
CA ARG A 23 -10.75 -10.98 -10.41
C ARG A 23 -9.44 -11.73 -10.59
N ALA A 24 -9.11 -12.13 -11.82
CA ALA A 24 -7.98 -12.98 -12.12
C ALA A 24 -7.51 -12.72 -13.56
N MET A 25 -6.24 -13.09 -13.83
CA MET A 25 -5.60 -12.99 -15.14
C MET A 25 -5.58 -11.57 -15.71
N GLU A 26 -5.25 -10.58 -14.87
CA GLU A 26 -5.13 -9.18 -15.28
C GLU A 26 -3.88 -8.52 -14.68
N ILE A 27 -3.37 -7.53 -15.40
CA ILE A 27 -2.38 -6.58 -14.90
C ILE A 27 -3.12 -5.47 -14.15
N ALA A 28 -2.72 -5.23 -12.90
CA ALA A 28 -3.35 -4.19 -12.08
C ALA A 28 -3.32 -2.81 -12.76
N VAL A 29 -4.40 -2.04 -12.59
CA VAL A 29 -4.47 -0.64 -12.98
C VAL A 29 -3.53 0.19 -12.11
N VAL A 30 -3.58 -0.05 -10.80
CA VAL A 30 -2.64 0.48 -9.81
C VAL A 30 -2.51 -0.52 -8.67
N GLY A 31 -1.44 -0.44 -7.89
CA GLY A 31 -1.39 -1.14 -6.61
C GLY A 31 -0.32 -0.57 -5.69
N ALA A 32 -0.45 -0.88 -4.41
CA ALA A 32 0.48 -0.45 -3.38
C ALA A 32 0.68 -1.57 -2.36
N ALA A 33 1.94 -1.82 -2.02
CA ALA A 33 2.36 -2.66 -0.91
C ALA A 33 2.84 -1.76 0.24
N ALA A 34 2.48 -2.10 1.47
CA ALA A 34 2.97 -1.41 2.65
C ALA A 34 3.47 -2.43 3.69
N VAL A 35 4.50 -2.06 4.42
CA VAL A 35 4.98 -2.74 5.63
C VAL A 35 5.04 -1.69 6.74
N VAL A 36 4.42 -1.99 7.87
CA VAL A 36 4.32 -1.10 9.03
C VAL A 36 4.75 -1.88 10.27
N THR A 37 5.65 -1.29 11.04
CA THR A 37 5.91 -1.71 12.43
C THR A 37 5.37 -0.64 13.35
N LEU A 38 4.64 -1.01 14.39
CA LEU A 38 4.11 -0.08 15.36
C LEU A 38 5.02 0.02 16.60
N ALA A 39 5.14 1.21 17.21
CA ALA A 39 5.75 1.42 18.53
C ALA A 39 4.74 1.13 19.64
N ASP A 40 5.18 0.90 20.88
CA ASP A 40 4.31 0.34 21.94
C ASP A 40 3.08 1.20 22.28
N ASP A 41 3.15 2.49 21.99
CA ASP A 41 2.05 3.46 22.10
C ASP A 41 1.05 3.40 20.92
N GLY A 42 1.27 2.54 19.93
CA GLY A 42 0.46 2.39 18.72
C GLY A 42 0.82 3.34 17.58
N SER A 43 1.86 4.17 17.73
CA SER A 43 2.38 5.03 16.66
C SER A 43 3.20 4.24 15.64
N VAL A 44 3.49 4.85 14.49
CA VAL A 44 4.32 4.23 13.44
C VAL A 44 5.79 4.25 13.86
N ALA A 45 6.40 3.07 14.07
CA ALA A 45 7.83 2.94 14.34
C ALA A 45 8.66 2.87 13.03
N THR A 46 8.21 2.08 12.06
CA THR A 46 8.84 1.98 10.74
C THR A 46 7.78 1.83 9.66
N LEU A 47 8.04 2.40 8.48
CA LEU A 47 7.10 2.42 7.37
C LEU A 47 7.84 2.29 6.04
N ALA A 48 7.42 1.34 5.22
CA ALA A 48 7.88 1.22 3.84
C ALA A 48 6.67 1.02 2.92
N VAL A 49 6.66 1.70 1.77
CA VAL A 49 5.57 1.63 0.79
C VAL A 49 6.15 1.52 -0.61
N ALA A 50 5.67 0.53 -1.37
CA ALA A 50 6.06 0.31 -2.77
C ALA A 50 4.83 0.42 -3.68
N LEU A 51 4.96 1.16 -4.77
CA LEU A 51 3.90 1.37 -5.75
C LEU A 51 4.13 0.50 -6.99
N THR A 52 3.04 -0.08 -7.49
CA THR A 52 3.03 -1.00 -8.63
C THR A 52 2.13 -0.44 -9.74
N ALA A 53 2.49 -0.68 -11.00
CA ALA A 53 1.75 -0.26 -12.20
C ALA A 53 1.58 1.28 -12.38
N VAL A 54 2.46 2.08 -11.76
CA VAL A 54 2.42 3.55 -11.84
C VAL A 54 3.75 4.20 -12.27
N ALA A 55 4.67 3.41 -12.81
CA ALA A 55 5.92 3.83 -13.44
C ALA A 55 6.50 2.65 -14.24
N PRO A 56 7.56 2.85 -15.06
CA PRO A 56 8.25 1.75 -15.74
C PRO A 56 8.90 0.71 -14.79
N ILE A 57 9.13 1.09 -13.53
CA ILE A 57 9.66 0.23 -12.47
C ILE A 57 8.79 0.32 -11.21
N ILE A 58 9.01 -0.58 -10.25
CA ILE A 58 8.42 -0.45 -8.90
C ILE A 58 9.02 0.79 -8.23
N LEU A 59 8.15 1.67 -7.73
CA LEU A 59 8.58 2.87 -7.00
C LEU A 59 8.55 2.59 -5.50
N SER A 60 9.64 2.85 -4.80
CA SER A 60 9.61 2.99 -3.34
C SER A 60 9.22 4.43 -3.00
N VAL A 61 8.17 4.62 -2.20
CA VAL A 61 7.75 5.96 -1.77
C VAL A 61 8.82 6.55 -0.86
N THR A 62 9.31 7.74 -1.18
CA THR A 62 10.30 8.47 -0.38
C THR A 62 9.64 9.47 0.56
N GLY A 63 10.36 9.92 1.59
CA GLY A 63 9.85 10.90 2.58
C GLY A 63 9.05 10.29 3.73
N LEU A 64 9.07 8.96 3.87
CA LEU A 64 8.33 8.24 4.91
C LEU A 64 8.94 8.40 6.31
N ASP A 65 10.23 8.74 6.41
CA ASP A 65 10.92 8.97 7.69
C ASP A 65 10.27 10.10 8.51
N ALA A 66 9.70 11.10 7.84
CA ALA A 66 8.98 12.20 8.48
C ALA A 66 7.63 11.77 9.10
N LEU A 67 7.19 10.53 8.85
CA LEU A 67 5.93 9.98 9.34
C LEU A 67 6.13 9.06 10.57
N VAL A 68 7.38 8.77 10.93
CA VAL A 68 7.70 8.02 12.15
C VAL A 68 7.24 8.80 13.39
N GLY A 69 6.64 8.11 14.34
CA GLY A 69 6.03 8.69 15.55
C GLY A 69 4.62 9.26 15.34
N LEU A 70 4.13 9.34 14.10
CA LEU A 70 2.74 9.73 13.86
C LEU A 70 1.78 8.57 14.16
N GLY A 71 0.54 8.94 14.49
CA GLY A 71 -0.57 7.98 14.52
C GLY A 71 -0.85 7.44 13.11
N VAL A 72 -1.30 6.18 13.05
CA VAL A 72 -1.53 5.43 11.79
C VAL A 72 -2.38 6.21 10.78
N THR A 73 -3.47 6.83 11.21
CA THR A 73 -4.37 7.58 10.32
C THR A 73 -3.66 8.77 9.66
N GLY A 74 -2.86 9.53 10.42
CA GLY A 74 -2.11 10.67 9.91
C GLY A 74 -1.01 10.24 8.95
N ALA A 75 -0.25 9.20 9.32
CA ALA A 75 0.78 8.63 8.45
C ALA A 75 0.18 8.09 7.15
N ALA A 76 -0.92 7.35 7.21
CA ALA A 76 -1.59 6.79 6.03
C ALA A 76 -2.08 7.89 5.07
N ALA A 77 -2.66 8.97 5.60
CA ALA A 77 -3.09 10.11 4.79
C ALA A 77 -1.91 10.77 4.06
N ALA A 78 -0.82 11.04 4.77
CA ALA A 78 0.39 11.61 4.17
C ALA A 78 1.03 10.69 3.12
N VAL A 79 1.04 9.37 3.35
CA VAL A 79 1.46 8.38 2.34
C VAL A 79 0.63 8.48 1.08
N GLY A 80 -0.69 8.68 1.20
CA GLY A 80 -1.57 8.82 0.04
C GLY A 80 -1.16 9.98 -0.86
N GLU A 81 -0.88 11.14 -0.27
CA GLU A 81 -0.43 12.33 -1.00
C GLU A 81 0.96 12.16 -1.62
N LEU A 82 1.91 11.58 -0.88
CA LEU A 82 3.25 11.26 -1.39
C LEU A 82 3.18 10.29 -2.57
N ALA A 83 2.38 9.23 -2.46
CA ALA A 83 2.22 8.24 -3.52
C ALA A 83 1.58 8.83 -4.78
N ALA A 84 0.55 9.67 -4.63
CA ALA A 84 -0.08 10.34 -5.77
C ALA A 84 0.87 11.30 -6.49
N THR A 85 1.73 11.98 -5.72
CA THR A 85 2.71 12.95 -6.24
C THR A 85 3.89 12.28 -6.93
N GLN A 86 4.40 11.17 -6.38
CA GLN A 86 5.59 10.48 -6.89
C GLN A 86 5.28 9.53 -8.08
N ALA A 87 4.01 9.18 -8.29
CA ALA A 87 3.59 8.32 -9.38
C ALA A 87 3.78 9.01 -10.76
N THR A 88 4.37 8.27 -11.70
CA THR A 88 4.63 8.71 -13.09
C THR A 88 4.02 7.74 -14.13
N PRO A 89 2.71 7.45 -14.06
CA PRO A 89 2.07 6.48 -14.94
C PRO A 89 1.93 6.99 -16.37
N ILE A 90 1.89 6.05 -17.31
CA ILE A 90 1.35 6.31 -18.65
C ILE A 90 -0.19 6.32 -18.62
N SER A 91 -0.78 6.92 -19.65
CA SER A 91 -2.19 6.71 -19.99
C SER A 91 -2.30 5.54 -20.97
N ASP A 92 -3.23 4.60 -20.73
CA ASP A 92 -3.54 3.49 -21.64
C ASP A 92 -5.04 3.16 -21.59
N VAL A 93 -5.44 2.08 -22.28
CA VAL A 93 -6.83 1.60 -22.31
C VAL A 93 -7.40 1.20 -20.95
N ARG A 94 -6.55 1.02 -19.93
CA ARG A 94 -6.98 0.65 -18.58
C ARG A 94 -7.19 1.85 -17.68
N ALA A 95 -6.57 2.99 -17.94
CA ALA A 95 -6.82 4.23 -17.21
C ALA A 95 -5.93 5.36 -17.73
N SER A 96 -6.41 6.59 -17.56
CA SER A 96 -5.57 7.77 -17.69
C SER A 96 -4.53 7.87 -16.57
N ASP A 97 -3.43 8.57 -16.85
CA ASP A 97 -2.39 8.88 -15.88
C ASP A 97 -2.96 9.62 -14.65
N ARG A 98 -3.91 10.54 -14.87
CA ARG A 98 -4.59 11.29 -13.80
C ARG A 98 -5.35 10.36 -12.87
N TYR A 99 -6.11 9.41 -13.43
CA TYR A 99 -6.83 8.43 -12.63
C TYR A 99 -5.84 7.56 -11.84
N ARG A 100 -4.80 7.05 -12.49
CA ARG A 100 -3.77 6.22 -11.84
C ARG A 100 -3.08 6.95 -10.69
N ARG A 101 -2.67 8.21 -10.86
CA ARG A 101 -2.05 9.03 -9.80
C ARG A 101 -2.98 9.22 -8.60
N HIS A 102 -4.24 9.55 -8.84
CA HIS A 102 -5.20 9.68 -7.74
C HIS A 102 -5.45 8.35 -7.03
N THR A 103 -5.74 7.30 -7.79
CA THR A 103 -6.13 6.01 -7.22
C THR A 103 -4.98 5.30 -6.52
N VAL A 104 -3.74 5.45 -6.97
CA VAL A 104 -2.59 4.86 -6.26
C VAL A 104 -2.40 5.48 -4.88
N GLY A 105 -2.66 6.78 -4.72
CA GLY A 105 -2.69 7.43 -3.39
C GLY A 105 -3.71 6.79 -2.46
N VAL A 106 -4.93 6.53 -2.97
CA VAL A 106 -5.98 5.82 -2.22
C VAL A 106 -5.54 4.40 -1.83
N MET A 107 -4.93 3.65 -2.76
CA MET A 107 -4.48 2.29 -2.48
C MET A 107 -3.31 2.25 -1.49
N ALA A 108 -2.38 3.21 -1.58
CA ALA A 108 -1.26 3.33 -0.66
C ALA A 108 -1.72 3.61 0.76
N ARG A 109 -2.64 4.58 0.94
CA ARG A 109 -3.27 4.86 2.24
C ARG A 109 -3.91 3.61 2.84
N ARG A 110 -4.76 2.93 2.06
CA ARG A 110 -5.46 1.72 2.53
C ARG A 110 -4.50 0.58 2.84
N ALA A 111 -3.37 0.49 2.11
CA ALA A 111 -2.36 -0.54 2.35
C ALA A 111 -1.67 -0.30 3.69
N VAL A 112 -1.36 0.96 4.02
CA VAL A 112 -0.81 1.33 5.34
C VAL A 112 -1.80 1.02 6.45
N GLU A 113 -3.08 1.41 6.29
CA GLU A 113 -4.13 1.12 7.27
C GLU A 113 -4.28 -0.40 7.51
N ALA A 114 -4.31 -1.21 6.46
CA ALA A 114 -4.42 -2.66 6.56
C ALA A 114 -3.16 -3.32 7.16
N ALA A 115 -1.98 -2.83 6.80
CA ALA A 115 -0.71 -3.30 7.36
C ALA A 115 -0.63 -2.98 8.87
N ALA A 116 -1.03 -1.78 9.28
CA ALA A 116 -1.08 -1.37 10.68
C ALA A 116 -2.08 -2.19 11.51
N ARG A 117 -3.26 -2.51 10.96
CA ARG A 117 -4.22 -3.41 11.62
C ARG A 117 -3.62 -4.80 11.87
N ARG A 118 -2.92 -5.37 10.89
CA ARG A 118 -2.17 -6.63 11.04
C ARG A 118 -1.06 -6.52 12.09
N ALA A 119 -0.32 -5.41 12.08
CA ALA A 119 0.69 -5.11 13.09
C ALA A 119 0.10 -5.03 14.51
N GLY A 120 -1.15 -4.56 14.64
CA GLY A 120 -1.94 -4.57 15.88
C GLY A 120 -2.54 -5.92 16.27
N GLY A 121 -2.26 -7.00 15.53
CA GLY A 121 -2.71 -8.36 15.82
C GLY A 121 -4.00 -8.78 15.12
N GLU A 122 -4.59 -7.92 14.27
CA GLU A 122 -5.81 -8.28 13.54
C GLU A 122 -5.51 -9.24 12.37
N THR A 123 -6.29 -10.31 12.27
CA THR A 123 -6.21 -11.24 11.13
C THR A 123 -7.09 -10.75 9.98
N ILE A 124 -6.47 -10.12 8.98
CA ILE A 124 -7.13 -9.72 7.72
C ILE A 124 -6.88 -10.77 6.65
N ALA A 125 -7.94 -11.31 6.05
CA ALA A 125 -7.85 -12.35 5.01
C ALA A 125 -7.09 -11.87 3.75
N ILE A 126 -6.47 -12.82 3.05
CA ILE A 126 -5.81 -12.60 1.76
C ILE A 126 -6.74 -13.12 0.66
N PRO A 127 -6.97 -12.37 -0.43
CA PRO A 127 -6.42 -11.05 -0.75
C PRO A 127 -7.07 -9.92 0.06
N VAL A 128 -6.24 -8.96 0.51
CA VAL A 128 -6.65 -7.83 1.37
C VAL A 128 -7.83 -7.08 0.78
N ASN A 129 -7.79 -6.82 -0.53
CA ASN A 129 -8.87 -6.25 -1.32
C ASN A 129 -10.28 -6.70 -0.91
N ARG A 130 -10.49 -8.01 -0.78
CA ARG A 130 -11.82 -8.57 -0.44
C ARG A 130 -12.20 -8.28 1.01
N ALA A 131 -11.24 -8.41 1.91
CA ALA A 131 -11.45 -8.22 3.34
C ALA A 131 -11.79 -6.77 3.71
N ILE A 132 -11.44 -5.80 2.85
CA ILE A 132 -11.69 -4.37 3.07
C ILE A 132 -12.61 -3.73 2.02
N GLY A 133 -13.34 -4.54 1.25
CA GLY A 133 -14.40 -4.06 0.34
C GLY A 133 -13.92 -3.36 -0.95
N ILE A 134 -12.77 -3.74 -1.49
CA ILE A 134 -12.20 -3.18 -2.73
C ILE A 134 -12.26 -4.21 -3.86
N GLY A 135 -13.10 -3.95 -4.87
CA GLY A 135 -13.20 -4.77 -6.09
C GLY A 135 -14.65 -5.12 -6.46
N ALA A 136 -14.82 -5.86 -7.56
CA ALA A 136 -16.14 -6.27 -8.06
C ALA A 136 -16.87 -7.25 -7.09
N PRO A 137 -18.20 -7.11 -6.89
CA PRO A 137 -18.99 -7.92 -5.95
C PRO A 137 -18.98 -9.42 -6.28
N SER A 138 -19.31 -10.24 -5.25
CA SER A 138 -19.35 -11.72 -5.18
C SER A 138 -19.76 -12.41 -6.47
#